data_AF-A0A651FE31-F1
#
_entry.id   AF-A0A651FE31-F1
#
_cell.length_a   1.000
_cell.length_b   1.000
_cell.length_c   1.000
_cell.angle_alpha   90.00
_cell.angle_beta   90.00
_cell.angle_gamma   90.00
#
_symmetry.space_group_name_H-M   'P 1'
#
loop_
_entity.id
_entity.type
_entity.pdbx_description
1 polymer ?
#
loop_
_entity_poly.entity_id
_entity_poly.type
_entity_poly.pdbx_seq_one_letter_code
_entity_poly.pdbx_strand_id
1 'polypeptide(L)'
;MYKKLKKQNGEKFAQVIRNFHNGLLEIPDIDVILRHAGREAEPLLPYLMTLLASNDDTPAHAPSDPFVLLEQAGYDAFYADTLEKQNSIKPYFARGELLCTFNDHARYKNYHIVHAVRKDVDRIKRKDFKGREQRQDEYGTSVISIQMLKKGGFISIKNRYNHAVSGCDNTFNSNPDNIIQGLSAALKDRFNVEFSATGSALPEGFVLMGNQIFKYHQEQNNVYYGDQAWTENGRIHTVDKAAGDALFDGFLFDNKTKTLKKIDPADNDSFAYDFNCCYGGNPALTVKSGNLYLGDEILIGAEQSRIKTLYLPGFTTMGHGCLFNAGALTRFDAPALTTMGNYCLHNAPALTDFNAPALTTMGSSCLRNALALTRFDAPALTAMGSHCLYNAPALTRFARPALSKTRRLLKRMGF
;
A
#
# COMPACT_ATOMS: atom_id res chain seq x y z
N MET A 1 -4.54 5.93 20.34
CA MET A 1 -3.97 5.78 18.97
C MET A 1 -5.00 5.44 17.89
N TYR A 2 -5.74 4.32 17.98
CA TYR A 2 -6.69 3.85 16.94
C TYR A 2 -7.55 4.92 16.24
N LYS A 3 -8.24 5.80 17.00
CA LYS A 3 -9.11 6.85 16.43
C LYS A 3 -8.34 7.82 15.52
N LYS A 4 -7.06 8.07 15.82
CA LYS A 4 -6.17 8.94 15.04
C LYS A 4 -5.85 8.30 13.69
N LEU A 5 -5.37 7.06 13.70
CA LEU A 5 -5.13 6.26 12.49
C LEU A 5 -6.41 6.07 11.65
N LYS A 6 -7.57 5.85 12.29
CA LYS A 6 -8.87 5.77 11.61
C LYS A 6 -9.16 7.05 10.81
N LYS A 7 -8.93 8.21 11.42
CA LYS A 7 -9.16 9.51 10.76
C LYS A 7 -8.16 9.76 9.63
N GLN A 8 -6.91 9.33 9.81
CA GLN A 8 -5.80 9.55 8.87
C GLN A 8 -5.86 8.59 7.67
N ASN A 9 -5.94 7.29 7.93
CA ASN A 9 -5.76 6.23 6.94
C ASN A 9 -7.05 5.45 6.63
N GLY A 10 -8.13 5.70 7.39
CA GLY A 10 -9.43 5.05 7.23
C GLY A 10 -9.68 3.91 8.23
N GLU A 11 -10.96 3.53 8.36
CA GLU A 11 -11.41 2.49 9.29
C GLU A 11 -10.73 1.14 9.01
N LYS A 12 -10.73 0.69 7.75
CA LYS A 12 -10.16 -0.61 7.37
C LYS A 12 -8.69 -0.69 7.75
N PHE A 13 -7.91 0.35 7.46
CA PHE A 13 -6.49 0.42 7.83
C PHE A 13 -6.30 0.29 9.35
N ALA A 14 -7.02 1.11 10.13
CA ALA A 14 -6.89 1.09 11.59
C ALA A 14 -7.34 -0.25 12.19
N GLN A 15 -8.39 -0.88 11.65
CA GLN A 15 -8.83 -2.21 12.05
C GLN A 15 -7.78 -3.27 11.77
N VAL A 16 -7.13 -3.25 10.60
CA VAL A 16 -6.07 -4.20 10.26
C VAL A 16 -4.91 -4.09 11.25
N ILE A 17 -4.42 -2.88 11.52
CA ILE A 17 -3.35 -2.66 12.50
C ILE A 17 -3.74 -3.21 13.88
N ARG A 18 -4.93 -2.83 14.38
CA ARG A 18 -5.42 -3.25 15.69
C ARG A 18 -5.62 -4.77 15.79
N ASN A 19 -6.24 -5.36 14.77
CA ASN A 19 -6.62 -6.77 14.78
C ASN A 19 -5.43 -7.68 14.49
N PHE A 20 -4.40 -7.17 13.80
CA PHE A 20 -3.18 -7.93 13.57
C PHE A 20 -2.34 -8.04 14.84
N HIS A 21 -2.05 -6.92 15.50
CA HIS A 21 -1.29 -6.91 16.74
C HIS A 21 -1.49 -5.60 17.52
N ASN A 22 -2.10 -5.65 18.72
CA ASN A 22 -2.42 -4.45 19.51
C ASN A 22 -1.18 -3.61 19.86
N GLY A 23 -0.02 -4.23 20.08
CA GLY A 23 1.24 -3.52 20.34
C GLY A 23 1.70 -2.62 19.19
N LEU A 24 1.21 -2.82 17.95
CA LEU A 24 1.50 -1.90 16.86
C LEU A 24 0.93 -0.49 17.11
N LEU A 25 -0.18 -0.39 17.84
CA LEU A 25 -0.76 0.89 18.25
C LEU A 25 0.02 1.59 19.36
N GLU A 26 0.97 0.88 19.97
CA GLU A 26 1.85 1.35 21.05
C GLU A 26 3.23 1.75 20.54
N ILE A 27 3.55 1.45 19.26
CA ILE A 27 4.79 1.93 18.63
C ILE A 27 4.86 3.47 18.76
N PRO A 28 5.96 4.01 19.31
CA PRO A 28 6.16 5.45 19.42
C PRO A 28 5.95 6.14 18.08
N ASP A 29 5.20 7.25 18.08
CA ASP A 29 4.91 8.06 16.90
C ASP A 29 4.30 7.30 15.71
N ILE A 30 3.62 6.16 15.93
CA ILE A 30 3.04 5.36 14.84
C ILE A 30 2.08 6.16 13.94
N ASP A 31 1.42 7.19 14.46
CA ASP A 31 0.58 8.09 13.64
C ASP A 31 1.35 9.06 12.74
N VAL A 32 2.62 9.32 13.08
CA VAL A 32 3.55 10.07 12.24
C VAL A 32 4.14 9.11 11.22
N ILE A 33 4.64 7.95 11.66
CA ILE A 33 5.20 6.90 10.81
C ILE A 33 4.24 6.52 9.69
N LEU A 34 2.95 6.33 10.02
CA LEU A 34 1.92 5.87 9.07
C LEU A 34 1.14 6.99 8.38
N ARG A 35 1.51 8.27 8.60
CA ARG A 35 0.73 9.41 8.08
C ARG A 35 0.53 9.36 6.57
N HIS A 36 1.55 8.91 5.84
CA HIS A 36 1.55 8.82 4.38
C HIS A 36 1.55 7.38 3.85
N ALA A 37 1.22 6.41 4.71
CA ALA A 37 1.15 4.99 4.36
C ALA A 37 -0.06 4.60 3.47
N GLY A 38 -0.93 5.56 3.13
CA GLY A 38 -2.15 5.30 2.38
C GLY A 38 -3.22 4.59 3.23
N ARG A 39 -4.00 3.71 2.58
CA ARG A 39 -5.21 3.10 3.17
C ARG A 39 -5.16 1.59 3.35
N GLU A 40 -4.04 0.95 2.98
CA GLU A 40 -3.84 -0.49 3.09
C GLU A 40 -2.69 -0.76 4.06
N ALA A 41 -2.98 -1.47 5.15
CA ALA A 41 -2.02 -1.70 6.24
C ALA A 41 -1.29 -3.03 6.07
N GLU A 42 -1.93 -4.00 5.43
CA GLU A 42 -1.48 -5.39 5.30
C GLU A 42 -0.03 -5.51 4.78
N PRO A 43 0.40 -4.76 3.73
CA PRO A 43 1.77 -4.84 3.25
C PRO A 43 2.81 -4.36 4.29
N LEU A 44 2.42 -3.47 5.20
CA LEU A 44 3.32 -2.85 6.17
C LEU A 44 3.48 -3.65 7.45
N LEU A 45 2.58 -4.60 7.72
CA LEU A 45 2.58 -5.37 8.96
C LEU A 45 3.92 -6.03 9.28
N PRO A 46 4.64 -6.65 8.33
CA PRO A 46 5.97 -7.21 8.60
C PRO A 46 6.95 -6.14 9.09
N TYR A 47 7.02 -5.00 8.41
CA TYR A 47 7.91 -3.89 8.78
C TYR A 47 7.54 -3.31 10.14
N LEU A 48 6.25 -3.12 10.44
CA LEU A 48 5.83 -2.55 11.73
C LEU A 48 6.14 -3.50 12.90
N MET A 49 6.11 -4.81 12.68
CA MET A 49 6.57 -5.78 13.68
C MET A 49 8.09 -5.67 13.94
N THR A 50 8.89 -5.24 12.96
CA THR A 50 10.33 -4.96 13.16
C THR A 50 10.51 -3.82 14.18
N LEU A 51 9.75 -2.73 14.01
CA LEU A 51 9.82 -1.54 14.87
C LEU A 51 9.37 -1.83 16.30
N LEU A 52 8.41 -2.73 16.46
CA LEU A 52 7.97 -3.18 17.76
C LEU A 52 9.07 -3.99 18.47
N ALA A 53 9.74 -4.89 17.75
CA ALA A 53 10.80 -5.74 18.30
C ALA A 53 12.08 -4.97 18.68
N SER A 54 12.46 -3.94 17.91
CA SER A 54 13.66 -3.13 18.18
C SER A 54 13.59 -2.28 19.45
N ASN A 55 12.40 -2.10 20.04
CA ASN A 55 12.23 -1.36 21.29
C ASN A 55 12.55 -2.21 22.54
N ASP A 56 12.79 -3.51 22.39
CA ASP A 56 12.96 -4.46 23.50
C ASP A 56 14.40 -5.02 23.63
N ASP A 57 15.38 -4.53 22.85
CA ASP A 57 16.75 -5.06 22.85
C ASP A 57 17.51 -4.74 24.16
N THR A 58 17.47 -5.70 25.08
CA THR A 58 18.39 -5.81 26.23
C THR A 58 19.40 -6.93 25.93
N PRO A 59 20.69 -6.85 26.36
CA PRO A 59 21.72 -7.78 25.91
C PRO A 59 21.44 -9.23 26.34
N ALA A 60 21.60 -10.17 25.39
CA ALA A 60 21.36 -11.59 25.57
C ALA A 60 22.28 -12.22 26.63
N HIS A 61 21.68 -12.95 27.59
CA HIS A 61 22.38 -13.99 28.37
C HIS A 61 22.41 -15.32 27.58
N ALA A 62 23.32 -16.22 27.94
CA ALA A 62 23.54 -17.49 27.23
C ALA A 62 22.23 -18.29 27.04
N PRO A 63 22.01 -18.89 25.84
CA PRO A 63 20.76 -19.56 25.53
C PRO A 63 20.49 -20.72 26.49
N SER A 64 19.41 -20.60 27.25
CA SER A 64 18.86 -21.65 28.11
C SER A 64 17.76 -22.39 27.35
N ASP A 65 17.48 -23.66 27.65
CA ASP A 65 16.34 -24.37 27.03
C ASP A 65 15.02 -23.64 27.36
N PRO A 66 14.18 -23.28 26.37
CA PRO A 66 12.93 -22.56 26.63
C PRO A 66 11.98 -23.31 27.57
N PHE A 67 12.03 -24.65 27.63
CA PHE A 67 11.22 -25.43 28.55
C PHE A 67 11.70 -25.30 30.00
N VAL A 68 13.01 -25.15 30.22
CA VAL A 68 13.59 -24.87 31.55
C VAL A 68 13.21 -23.48 32.03
N LEU A 69 13.24 -22.49 31.15
CA LEU A 69 12.80 -21.12 31.46
C LEU A 69 11.31 -21.08 31.80
N LEU A 70 10.46 -21.76 31.04
CA LEU A 70 9.03 -21.86 31.33
C LEU A 70 8.76 -22.62 32.64
N GLU A 71 9.56 -23.63 32.96
CA GLU A 71 9.50 -24.31 34.25
C GLU A 71 9.86 -23.37 35.42
N GLN A 72 10.91 -22.55 35.27
CA GLN A 72 11.28 -21.51 36.24
C GLN A 72 10.17 -20.46 36.39
N ALA A 73 9.45 -20.16 35.32
CA ALA A 73 8.28 -19.28 35.33
C ALA A 73 7.01 -19.94 35.90
N GLY A 74 7.09 -21.20 36.36
CA GLY A 74 5.98 -21.90 37.02
C GLY A 74 5.05 -22.69 36.09
N TYR A 75 5.47 -22.95 34.85
CA TYR A 75 4.68 -23.70 33.86
C TYR A 75 5.23 -25.10 33.61
N ASP A 76 4.33 -26.06 33.43
CA ASP A 76 4.58 -27.30 32.74
C ASP A 76 4.38 -27.06 31.23
N ALA A 77 5.47 -27.00 30.48
CA ALA A 77 5.47 -26.65 29.07
C ALA A 77 5.86 -27.83 28.16
N PHE A 78 5.26 -27.89 26.97
CA PHE A 78 5.57 -28.94 25.98
C PHE A 78 5.36 -28.46 24.54
N TYR A 79 6.10 -29.09 23.62
CA TYR A 79 5.96 -28.85 22.17
C TYR A 79 4.80 -29.65 21.58
N ALA A 80 3.93 -28.97 20.83
CA ALA A 80 2.78 -29.55 20.16
C ALA A 80 3.02 -29.73 18.66
N ASP A 81 3.52 -30.90 18.28
CA ASP A 81 3.88 -31.31 16.92
C ASP A 81 2.85 -32.24 16.25
N THR A 82 1.74 -32.52 16.93
CA THR A 82 0.60 -33.26 16.38
C THR A 82 -0.71 -32.51 16.65
N LEU A 83 -1.78 -32.88 15.93
CA LEU A 83 -3.10 -32.32 16.16
C LEU A 83 -3.63 -32.63 17.57
N GLU A 84 -3.33 -33.83 18.08
CA GLU A 84 -3.70 -34.26 19.44
C GLU A 84 -3.02 -33.36 20.48
N LYS A 85 -1.71 -33.12 20.36
CA LYS A 85 -0.98 -32.23 21.29
C LYS A 85 -1.40 -30.77 21.13
N GLN A 86 -1.69 -30.30 19.92
CA GLN A 86 -2.22 -28.96 19.70
C GLN A 86 -3.52 -28.74 20.48
N ASN A 87 -4.38 -29.76 20.52
CA ASN A 87 -5.70 -29.69 21.16
C ASN A 87 -5.71 -30.19 22.61
N SER A 88 -4.59 -30.65 23.16
CA SER A 88 -4.54 -31.29 24.49
C SER A 88 -4.86 -30.34 25.65
N ILE A 89 -4.66 -29.03 25.46
CA ILE A 89 -5.00 -28.01 26.46
C ILE A 89 -6.49 -27.63 26.45
N LYS A 90 -7.28 -28.13 25.51
CA LYS A 90 -8.72 -27.84 25.37
C LYS A 90 -9.53 -28.05 26.67
N PRO A 91 -9.29 -29.09 27.49
CA PRO A 91 -10.03 -29.32 28.74
C PRO A 91 -9.91 -28.19 29.77
N TYR A 92 -8.88 -27.35 29.69
CA TYR A 92 -8.72 -26.23 30.62
C TYR A 92 -9.65 -25.04 30.32
N PHE A 93 -10.22 -24.95 29.12
CA PHE A 93 -11.03 -23.81 28.69
C PHE A 93 -12.50 -23.96 29.10
N ALA A 94 -13.13 -22.85 29.49
CA ALA A 94 -14.57 -22.87 29.76
C ALA A 94 -15.38 -23.00 28.47
N ARG A 95 -16.64 -23.46 28.59
CA ARG A 95 -17.56 -23.54 27.45
C ARG A 95 -17.76 -22.14 26.84
N GLY A 96 -17.48 -22.02 25.55
CA GLY A 96 -17.55 -20.74 24.84
C GLY A 96 -16.27 -19.91 24.91
N GLU A 97 -15.20 -20.39 25.58
CA GLU A 97 -13.88 -19.74 25.66
C GLU A 97 -12.81 -20.45 24.81
N LEU A 98 -13.22 -21.39 23.96
CA LEU A 98 -12.32 -22.15 23.10
C LEU A 98 -11.59 -21.25 22.09
N LEU A 99 -10.29 -21.47 21.94
CA LEU A 99 -9.48 -20.82 20.91
C LEU A 99 -9.89 -21.34 19.52
N CYS A 100 -9.96 -20.43 18.53
CA CYS A 100 -10.21 -20.80 17.13
C CYS A 100 -9.16 -21.79 16.59
N THR A 101 -7.94 -21.79 17.17
CA THR A 101 -6.87 -22.75 16.88
C THR A 101 -7.34 -24.21 16.99
N PHE A 102 -8.28 -24.52 17.87
CA PHE A 102 -8.77 -25.90 18.04
C PHE A 102 -9.57 -26.43 16.84
N ASN A 103 -10.04 -25.53 15.96
CA ASN A 103 -10.74 -25.87 14.73
C ASN A 103 -9.80 -25.93 13.51
N ASP A 104 -8.53 -25.53 13.66
CA ASP A 104 -7.53 -25.56 12.59
C ASP A 104 -6.77 -26.91 12.63
N HIS A 105 -7.16 -27.82 11.73
CA HIS A 105 -6.58 -29.16 11.63
C HIS A 105 -5.15 -29.20 11.05
N ALA A 106 -4.60 -28.06 10.62
CA ALA A 106 -3.28 -27.98 9.99
C ALA A 106 -2.29 -27.04 10.71
N ARG A 107 -2.71 -26.35 11.78
CA ARG A 107 -1.88 -25.34 12.46
C ARG A 107 -0.51 -25.85 12.89
N TYR A 108 -0.43 -27.01 13.56
CA TYR A 108 0.84 -27.63 13.98
C TYR A 108 1.81 -27.93 12.82
N LYS A 109 1.30 -28.04 11.58
CA LYS A 109 2.15 -28.22 10.39
C LYS A 109 2.88 -26.92 10.04
N ASN A 110 2.23 -25.77 10.23
CA ASN A 110 2.72 -24.46 9.82
C ASN A 110 3.37 -23.65 10.94
N TYR A 111 3.08 -23.98 12.20
CA TYR A 111 3.57 -23.26 13.37
C TYR A 111 4.37 -24.19 14.30
N HIS A 112 5.41 -23.66 14.92
CA HIS A 112 5.93 -24.21 16.17
C HIS A 112 4.99 -23.76 17.30
N ILE A 113 4.37 -24.72 17.98
CA ILE A 113 3.39 -24.47 19.04
C ILE A 113 3.97 -24.97 20.36
N VAL A 114 4.16 -24.07 21.32
CA VAL A 114 4.55 -24.39 22.70
C VAL A 114 3.37 -24.08 23.60
N HIS A 115 2.83 -25.11 24.23
CA HIS A 115 1.81 -24.94 25.26
C HIS A 115 2.48 -24.89 26.62
N ALA A 116 2.00 -24.01 27.51
CA ALA A 116 2.48 -23.87 28.87
C ALA A 116 1.27 -23.81 29.81
N VAL A 117 1.23 -24.72 30.78
CA VAL A 117 0.14 -24.84 31.77
C VAL A 117 0.73 -24.60 33.16
N ARG A 118 0.17 -23.68 33.94
CA ARG A 118 0.65 -23.43 35.31
C ARG A 118 0.54 -24.69 36.16
N LYS A 119 1.55 -24.95 37.00
CA LYS A 119 1.61 -26.10 37.91
C LYS A 119 0.43 -26.15 38.90
N ASP A 120 -0.18 -25.00 39.19
CA ASP A 120 -1.32 -24.86 40.10
C ASP A 120 -2.66 -24.60 39.38
N VAL A 121 -2.75 -24.90 38.08
CA VAL A 121 -3.95 -24.63 37.24
C VAL A 121 -5.25 -25.15 37.83
N ASP A 122 -5.23 -26.28 38.55
CA ASP A 122 -6.40 -26.89 39.17
C ASP A 122 -6.99 -26.05 40.30
N ARG A 123 -6.21 -25.15 40.92
CA ARG A 123 -6.67 -24.23 41.96
C ARG A 123 -7.33 -22.98 41.37
N ILE A 124 -7.05 -22.65 40.11
CA ILE A 124 -7.47 -21.42 39.45
C ILE A 124 -8.83 -21.63 38.78
N LYS A 125 -9.91 -21.09 39.35
CA LYS A 125 -11.29 -21.31 38.86
C LYS A 125 -11.81 -20.09 38.11
N ARG A 126 -12.40 -20.34 36.92
CA ARG A 126 -12.99 -19.29 36.05
C ARG A 126 -13.99 -18.38 36.76
N LYS A 127 -14.77 -18.93 37.69
CA LYS A 127 -15.82 -18.22 38.44
C LYS A 127 -15.27 -17.04 39.26
N ASP A 128 -14.01 -17.12 39.68
CA ASP A 128 -13.40 -16.10 40.54
C ASP A 128 -13.04 -14.82 39.76
N PHE A 129 -13.07 -14.86 38.43
CA PHE A 129 -12.70 -13.77 37.53
C PHE A 129 -13.89 -13.20 36.73
N LYS A 130 -15.08 -13.78 36.89
CA LYS A 130 -16.28 -13.41 36.10
C LYS A 130 -16.66 -11.94 36.31
N GLY A 131 -16.68 -11.15 35.24
CA GLY A 131 -17.05 -9.73 35.24
C GLY A 131 -15.92 -8.76 35.61
N ARG A 132 -14.69 -9.25 35.80
CA ARG A 132 -13.49 -8.46 36.10
C ARG A 132 -12.26 -8.96 35.36
N GLU A 133 -12.48 -9.61 34.22
CA GLU A 133 -11.47 -10.28 33.43
C GLU A 133 -10.39 -9.28 32.98
N GLN A 134 -9.13 -9.61 33.22
CA GLN A 134 -8.00 -8.88 32.66
C GLN A 134 -7.16 -9.84 31.82
N ARG A 135 -6.65 -9.35 30.68
CA ARG A 135 -5.87 -10.19 29.73
C ARG A 135 -4.75 -10.97 30.42
N GLN A 136 -4.14 -10.38 31.44
CA GLN A 136 -2.98 -10.94 32.13
C GLN A 136 -3.29 -11.24 33.59
N ASP A 137 -4.56 -11.49 33.94
CA ASP A 137 -4.89 -12.04 35.25
C ASP A 137 -4.43 -13.50 35.40
N GLU A 138 -4.55 -14.00 36.62
CA GLU A 138 -4.14 -15.34 37.00
C GLU A 138 -4.84 -16.44 36.18
N TYR A 139 -6.12 -16.25 35.86
CA TYR A 139 -6.88 -17.21 35.06
C TYR A 139 -6.41 -17.21 33.61
N GLY A 140 -6.34 -16.04 32.99
CA GLY A 140 -5.91 -15.88 31.61
C GLY A 140 -4.54 -16.52 31.40
N THR A 141 -3.57 -16.17 32.24
CA THR A 141 -2.19 -16.65 32.12
C THR A 141 -1.97 -18.09 32.60
N SER A 142 -2.91 -18.72 33.30
CA SER A 142 -2.76 -20.11 33.77
C SER A 142 -2.58 -21.16 32.67
N VAL A 143 -3.00 -20.86 31.45
CA VAL A 143 -2.79 -21.69 30.26
C VAL A 143 -2.49 -20.77 29.10
N ILE A 144 -1.29 -20.92 28.52
CA ILE A 144 -0.85 -20.15 27.36
C ILE A 144 -0.41 -21.06 26.21
N SER A 145 -0.54 -20.54 24.99
CA SER A 145 -0.11 -21.18 23.75
C SER A 145 0.72 -20.18 22.95
N ILE A 146 2.03 -20.39 22.93
CA ILE A 146 3.00 -19.62 22.15
C ILE A 146 3.09 -20.25 20.75
N GLN A 147 2.72 -19.49 19.72
CA GLN A 147 2.65 -19.98 18.34
C GLN A 147 3.56 -19.14 17.45
N MET A 148 4.61 -19.76 16.91
CA MET A 148 5.59 -19.14 16.03
C MET A 148 5.46 -19.70 14.63
N LEU A 149 5.41 -18.87 13.60
CA LEU A 149 5.34 -19.35 12.21
C LEU A 149 6.67 -20.03 11.86
N LYS A 150 6.65 -21.27 11.37
CA LYS A 150 7.89 -22.03 11.07
C LYS A 150 8.80 -21.34 10.05
N LYS A 151 8.22 -20.50 9.17
CA LYS A 151 8.95 -19.71 8.19
C LYS A 151 9.55 -18.41 8.76
N GLY A 152 9.33 -18.11 10.04
CA GLY A 152 9.70 -16.86 10.67
C GLY A 152 8.72 -15.71 10.45
N GLY A 153 9.00 -14.56 11.05
CA GLY A 153 8.28 -13.29 10.89
C GLY A 153 6.98 -13.15 11.69
N PHE A 154 6.60 -14.13 12.51
CA PHE A 154 5.37 -14.06 13.31
C PHE A 154 5.45 -14.90 14.58
N ILE A 155 4.98 -14.32 15.70
CA ILE A 155 4.70 -14.98 16.98
C ILE A 155 3.38 -14.45 17.56
N SER A 156 2.61 -15.31 18.21
CA SER A 156 1.42 -14.95 18.98
C SER A 156 1.34 -15.77 20.25
N ILE A 157 1.10 -15.12 21.39
CA ILE A 157 0.90 -15.79 22.67
C ILE A 157 -0.59 -15.69 23.04
N LYS A 158 -1.28 -16.83 22.94
CA LYS A 158 -2.70 -16.96 23.28
C LYS A 158 -2.85 -17.41 24.72
N ASN A 159 -3.95 -17.07 25.37
CA ASN A 159 -4.19 -17.43 26.76
C ASN A 159 -5.53 -18.17 26.95
N ARG A 160 -5.92 -18.39 28.21
CA ARG A 160 -7.12 -19.13 28.59
C ARG A 160 -8.44 -18.38 28.31
N TYR A 161 -8.39 -17.07 28.07
CA TYR A 161 -9.54 -16.30 27.61
C TYR A 161 -9.65 -16.33 26.08
N ASN A 162 -10.88 -16.21 25.56
CA ASN A 162 -11.09 -15.86 24.16
C ASN A 162 -11.62 -14.41 24.04
N HIS A 163 -12.44 -14.12 23.02
CA HIS A 163 -13.11 -12.83 22.76
C HIS A 163 -13.86 -12.19 23.96
N ALA A 164 -13.94 -12.85 25.12
CA ALA A 164 -14.31 -12.25 26.40
C ALA A 164 -13.37 -11.09 26.83
N VAL A 165 -12.11 -11.08 26.36
CA VAL A 165 -11.15 -9.97 26.60
C VAL A 165 -10.55 -9.51 25.26
N SER A 166 -10.39 -8.20 25.09
CA SER A 166 -9.78 -7.65 23.86
C SER A 166 -8.32 -8.09 23.70
N GLY A 167 -7.96 -8.62 22.53
CA GLY A 167 -6.59 -9.03 22.22
C GLY A 167 -6.14 -10.29 22.99
N CYS A 168 -7.02 -11.27 23.14
CA CYS A 168 -6.73 -12.56 23.80
C CYS A 168 -5.59 -13.36 23.14
N ASP A 169 -5.22 -13.03 21.91
CA ASP A 169 -4.10 -13.58 21.14
C ASP A 169 -2.79 -12.77 21.27
N ASN A 170 -2.75 -11.81 22.18
CA ASN A 170 -1.59 -10.96 22.47
C ASN A 170 -1.25 -10.90 23.98
N THR A 171 -1.27 -12.05 24.64
CA THR A 171 -0.90 -12.16 26.06
C THR A 171 0.61 -11.95 26.21
N PHE A 172 1.06 -11.27 27.28
CA PHE A 172 2.46 -10.85 27.43
C PHE A 172 2.99 -10.00 26.25
N ASN A 173 2.09 -9.30 25.55
CA ASN A 173 2.39 -8.54 24.33
C ASN A 173 3.02 -9.39 23.21
N SER A 174 2.77 -10.71 23.21
CA SER A 174 3.42 -11.70 22.34
C SER A 174 4.95 -11.66 22.38
N ASN A 175 5.52 -11.06 23.43
CA ASN A 175 6.93 -11.07 23.72
C ASN A 175 7.19 -12.15 24.80
N PRO A 176 7.87 -13.26 24.45
CA PRO A 176 8.19 -14.30 25.41
C PRO A 176 9.01 -13.81 26.62
N ASP A 177 9.82 -12.76 26.49
CA ASP A 177 10.63 -12.25 27.60
C ASP A 177 9.78 -11.61 28.72
N ASN A 178 8.54 -11.24 28.43
CA ASN A 178 7.57 -10.80 29.45
C ASN A 178 7.01 -11.96 30.30
N ILE A 179 7.24 -13.21 29.90
CA ILE A 179 6.99 -14.38 30.75
C ILE A 179 8.20 -14.56 31.68
N ILE A 180 9.39 -14.60 31.09
CA ILE A 180 10.66 -14.70 31.79
C ILE A 180 11.79 -14.24 30.84
N GLN A 181 12.71 -13.43 31.35
CA GLN A 181 13.81 -12.87 30.57
C GLN A 181 14.65 -13.98 29.91
N GLY A 182 14.95 -13.82 28.61
CA GLY A 182 15.76 -14.74 27.82
C GLY A 182 14.95 -15.80 27.07
N LEU A 183 13.64 -15.89 27.30
CA LEU A 183 12.77 -16.86 26.64
C LEU A 183 12.69 -16.64 25.13
N SER A 184 12.78 -15.39 24.65
CA SER A 184 12.77 -15.12 23.20
C SER A 184 13.97 -15.77 22.52
N ALA A 185 15.18 -15.51 23.03
CA ALA A 185 16.41 -16.08 22.48
C ALA A 185 16.40 -17.62 22.53
N ALA A 186 15.94 -18.19 23.65
CA ALA A 186 15.78 -19.63 23.84
C ALA A 186 14.83 -20.27 22.82
N LEU A 187 13.68 -19.66 22.55
CA LEU A 187 12.71 -20.15 21.57
C LEU A 187 13.27 -20.06 20.14
N LYS A 188 13.95 -18.95 19.79
CA LYS A 188 14.58 -18.79 18.47
C LYS A 188 15.61 -19.87 18.20
N ASP A 189 16.50 -20.12 19.15
CA ASP A 189 17.56 -21.13 19.06
C ASP A 189 16.97 -22.54 18.98
N ARG A 190 16.08 -22.90 19.92
CA ARG A 190 15.50 -24.25 20.01
C ARG A 190 14.75 -24.70 18.76
N PHE A 191 14.03 -23.77 18.13
CA PHE A 191 13.19 -24.05 16.97
C PHE A 191 13.79 -23.54 15.65
N ASN A 192 14.98 -22.95 15.68
CA ASN A 192 15.64 -22.33 14.53
C ASN A 192 14.70 -21.40 13.75
N VAL A 193 14.07 -20.46 14.46
CA VAL A 193 13.03 -19.58 13.91
C VAL A 193 13.30 -18.14 14.32
N GLU A 194 13.27 -17.23 13.36
CA GLU A 194 13.26 -15.79 13.63
C GLU A 194 11.84 -15.26 13.59
N PHE A 195 11.26 -14.98 14.75
CA PHE A 195 9.94 -14.34 14.87
C PHE A 195 10.01 -12.84 15.16
N SER A 196 11.19 -12.30 15.46
CA SER A 196 11.45 -10.89 15.23
C SER A 196 11.55 -10.71 13.72
N ALA A 197 10.77 -9.80 13.17
CA ALA A 197 11.05 -9.34 11.81
C ALA A 197 12.37 -8.56 11.89
N THR A 198 13.50 -9.19 11.61
CA THR A 198 14.77 -8.49 11.40
C THR A 198 14.83 -8.07 9.94
N GLY A 199 14.93 -6.76 9.67
CA GLY A 199 15.31 -6.25 8.36
C GLY A 199 14.35 -6.47 7.20
N SER A 200 13.02 -6.50 7.44
CA SER A 200 12.07 -6.47 6.32
C SER A 200 12.21 -5.13 5.58
N ALA A 201 12.77 -5.15 4.37
CA ALA A 201 12.67 -3.99 3.47
C ALA A 201 11.18 -3.62 3.32
N LEU A 202 10.89 -2.33 3.22
CA LEU A 202 9.54 -1.91 2.87
C LEU A 202 9.12 -2.59 1.55
N PRO A 203 7.88 -3.05 1.43
CA PRO A 203 7.41 -3.64 0.18
C PRO A 203 7.43 -2.61 -0.95
N GLU A 204 7.43 -3.08 -2.19
CA GLU A 204 7.30 -2.23 -3.37
C GLU A 204 6.09 -1.28 -3.24
N GLY A 205 6.26 -0.04 -3.68
CA GLY A 205 5.26 1.02 -3.53
C GLY A 205 5.31 1.75 -2.18
N PHE A 206 6.31 1.46 -1.34
CA PHE A 206 6.57 2.18 -0.10
C PHE A 206 8.05 2.54 0.04
N VAL A 207 8.32 3.75 0.55
CA VAL A 207 9.68 4.24 0.82
C VAL A 207 9.73 4.93 2.17
N LEU A 208 10.89 4.91 2.83
CA LEU A 208 11.13 5.67 4.06
C LEU A 208 11.59 7.08 3.72
N MET A 209 10.93 8.07 4.32
CA MET A 209 11.33 9.47 4.32
C MET A 209 11.61 9.88 5.76
N GLY A 210 12.86 9.70 6.18
CA GLY A 210 13.22 9.71 7.60
C GLY A 210 12.59 8.51 8.32
N ASN A 211 11.75 8.77 9.32
CA ASN A 211 10.99 7.73 10.03
C ASN A 211 9.57 7.51 9.48
N GLN A 212 9.16 8.28 8.46
CA GLN A 212 7.81 8.19 7.90
C GLN A 212 7.79 7.22 6.72
N ILE A 213 6.77 6.38 6.67
CA ILE A 213 6.46 5.52 5.53
C ILE A 213 5.63 6.34 4.54
N PHE A 214 6.12 6.42 3.30
CA PHE A 214 5.44 7.09 2.20
C PHE A 214 5.00 6.05 1.16
N LYS A 215 3.67 5.93 0.95
CA LYS A 215 3.09 5.12 -0.14
C LYS A 215 3.14 5.91 -1.43
N TYR A 216 3.74 5.34 -2.46
CA TYR A 216 3.85 5.93 -3.79
C TYR A 216 3.29 5.00 -4.86
N HIS A 217 2.87 5.57 -5.98
CA HIS A 217 2.41 4.83 -7.17
C HIS A 217 3.33 5.05 -8.38
N GLN A 218 4.20 6.05 -8.30
CA GLN A 218 5.19 6.36 -9.32
C GLN A 218 6.45 6.91 -8.65
N GLU A 219 7.61 6.51 -9.15
CA GLU A 219 8.90 7.10 -8.84
C GLU A 219 9.52 7.57 -10.16
N GLN A 220 10.07 8.78 -10.16
CA GLN A 220 10.85 9.29 -11.28
C GLN A 220 11.93 10.24 -10.78
N ASN A 221 13.17 10.01 -11.17
CA ASN A 221 14.33 10.81 -10.76
C ASN A 221 14.45 10.97 -9.23
N ASN A 222 14.11 9.92 -8.46
CA ASN A 222 14.02 9.92 -7.00
C ASN A 222 12.94 10.84 -6.40
N VAL A 223 11.98 11.30 -7.22
CA VAL A 223 10.75 11.95 -6.77
C VAL A 223 9.66 10.89 -6.73
N TYR A 224 9.12 10.65 -5.53
CA TYR A 224 8.07 9.65 -5.31
C TYR A 224 6.71 10.37 -5.23
N TYR A 225 5.74 9.90 -5.99
CA TYR A 225 4.40 10.49 -6.09
C TYR A 225 3.36 9.62 -5.41
N GLY A 226 2.61 10.21 -4.47
CA GLY A 226 1.54 9.59 -3.71
C GLY A 226 0.21 10.31 -3.93
N ASP A 227 -0.83 9.92 -3.16
CA ASP A 227 -2.13 10.59 -3.22
C ASP A 227 -2.04 11.98 -2.56
N GLN A 228 -2.10 13.03 -3.37
CA GLN A 228 -2.06 14.44 -2.95
C GLN A 228 -0.82 14.78 -2.08
N ALA A 229 0.29 14.09 -2.35
CA ALA A 229 1.57 14.28 -1.71
C ALA A 229 2.70 13.77 -2.63
N TRP A 230 3.90 14.30 -2.47
CA TRP A 230 5.10 13.84 -3.17
C TRP A 230 6.33 13.97 -2.27
N THR A 231 7.47 13.43 -2.70
CA THR A 231 8.72 13.59 -1.98
C THR A 231 9.76 14.31 -2.82
N GLU A 232 10.43 15.29 -2.24
CA GLU A 232 11.53 16.00 -2.90
C GLU A 232 12.66 16.18 -1.87
N ASN A 233 13.90 15.84 -2.25
CA ASN A 233 15.09 15.99 -1.39
C ASN A 233 14.93 15.36 0.01
N GLY A 234 14.33 14.17 0.09
CA GLY A 234 14.11 13.44 1.34
C GLY A 234 13.03 14.03 2.25
N ARG A 235 12.21 14.97 1.76
CA ARG A 235 11.09 15.56 2.50
C ARG A 235 9.78 15.22 1.82
N ILE A 236 8.75 15.00 2.63
CA ILE A 236 7.38 14.82 2.15
C ILE A 236 6.73 16.20 2.01
N HIS A 237 6.17 16.47 0.85
CA HIS A 237 5.35 17.62 0.56
C HIS A 237 3.89 17.17 0.40
N THR A 238 2.97 17.96 0.95
CA THR A 238 1.53 17.70 0.88
C THR A 238 0.82 18.85 0.20
N VAL A 239 -0.15 18.52 -0.65
CA VAL A 239 -0.98 19.51 -1.32
C VAL A 239 -1.82 20.29 -0.30
N ASP A 240 -1.90 21.61 -0.47
CA ASP A 240 -2.82 22.47 0.28
C ASP A 240 -4.25 22.37 -0.28
N LYS A 241 -4.95 21.31 0.10
CA LYS A 241 -6.34 21.07 -0.31
C LYS A 241 -7.29 22.17 0.18
N ALA A 242 -6.94 22.87 1.28
CA ALA A 242 -7.77 23.95 1.81
C ALA A 242 -7.67 25.21 0.94
N ALA A 243 -6.49 25.47 0.35
CA ALA A 243 -6.30 26.48 -0.68
C ALA A 243 -6.96 26.12 -2.02
N GLY A 244 -7.36 24.86 -2.21
CA GLY A 244 -7.97 24.34 -3.43
C GLY A 244 -6.98 23.72 -4.43
N ASP A 245 -5.73 23.53 -4.02
CA ASP A 245 -4.69 22.92 -4.84
C ASP A 245 -4.93 21.42 -5.04
N ALA A 246 -4.33 20.85 -6.09
CA ALA A 246 -4.43 19.42 -6.38
C ALA A 246 -3.21 18.88 -7.12
N LEU A 247 -2.80 17.64 -6.81
CA LEU A 247 -1.77 16.92 -7.56
C LEU A 247 -2.37 15.95 -8.58
N PHE A 248 -1.83 15.94 -9.80
CA PHE A 248 -2.22 15.10 -10.94
C PHE A 248 -0.97 14.53 -11.65
N ASP A 249 -0.63 13.24 -11.52
CA ASP A 249 0.52 12.57 -12.17
C ASP A 249 1.82 13.40 -12.19
N GLY A 250 2.15 14.06 -11.07
CA GLY A 250 3.35 14.91 -10.96
C GLY A 250 3.16 16.39 -11.37
N PHE A 251 1.95 16.80 -11.71
CA PHE A 251 1.55 18.19 -11.97
C PHE A 251 0.73 18.73 -10.79
N LEU A 252 1.26 19.74 -10.10
CA LEU A 252 0.57 20.48 -9.05
C LEU A 252 -0.26 21.61 -9.67
N PHE A 253 -1.57 21.54 -9.54
CA PHE A 253 -2.46 22.65 -9.78
C PHE A 253 -2.42 23.64 -8.60
N ASP A 254 -2.02 24.88 -8.88
CA ASP A 254 -2.10 26.01 -7.96
C ASP A 254 -3.44 26.73 -8.20
N ASN A 255 -4.30 26.74 -7.17
CA ASN A 255 -5.64 27.30 -7.27
C ASN A 255 -5.64 28.84 -7.25
N LYS A 256 -4.58 29.49 -6.77
CA LYS A 256 -4.45 30.94 -6.75
C LYS A 256 -4.08 31.45 -8.15
N THR A 257 -3.10 30.84 -8.79
CA THR A 257 -2.67 31.22 -10.15
C THR A 257 -3.50 30.56 -11.23
N LYS A 258 -4.23 29.49 -10.91
CA LYS A 258 -5.01 28.66 -11.84
C LYS A 258 -4.11 28.03 -12.90
N THR A 259 -2.95 27.52 -12.50
CA THR A 259 -1.96 26.92 -13.41
C THR A 259 -1.47 25.57 -12.91
N LEU A 260 -1.07 24.71 -13.83
CA LEU A 260 -0.29 23.50 -13.53
C LEU A 260 1.19 23.82 -13.43
N LYS A 261 1.84 23.29 -12.40
CA LYS A 261 3.29 23.31 -12.20
C LYS A 261 3.77 21.87 -12.15
N LYS A 262 4.73 21.53 -13.00
CA LYS A 262 5.43 20.25 -12.91
C LYS A 262 6.31 20.23 -11.65
N ILE A 263 6.24 19.13 -10.91
CA ILE A 263 7.03 18.94 -9.68
C ILE A 263 8.51 18.73 -10.02
N ASP A 264 8.82 17.78 -10.90
CA ASP A 264 10.20 17.51 -11.32
C ASP A 264 10.58 18.36 -12.55
N PRO A 265 11.42 19.39 -12.41
CA PRO A 265 11.84 20.23 -13.54
C PRO A 265 12.77 19.49 -14.53
N ALA A 266 13.41 18.39 -14.12
CA ALA A 266 14.30 17.61 -14.98
C ALA A 266 13.54 16.68 -15.94
N ASP A 267 12.29 16.35 -15.62
CA ASP A 267 11.42 15.59 -16.52
C ASP A 267 11.10 16.43 -17.77
N ASN A 268 11.15 15.83 -18.96
CA ASN A 268 10.95 16.54 -20.23
C ASN A 268 9.50 16.41 -20.74
N ASP A 269 8.54 16.56 -19.82
CA ASP A 269 7.11 16.61 -20.14
C ASP A 269 6.63 18.07 -20.29
N SER A 270 5.96 18.33 -21.42
CA SER A 270 5.44 19.65 -21.80
C SER A 270 3.98 19.89 -21.39
N PHE A 271 3.29 18.90 -20.82
CA PHE A 271 1.85 18.97 -20.55
C PHE A 271 1.43 20.18 -19.72
N ALA A 272 2.13 20.48 -18.63
CA ALA A 272 1.81 21.65 -17.80
C ALA A 272 1.94 22.97 -18.56
N TYR A 273 2.97 23.11 -19.42
CA TYR A 273 3.17 24.30 -20.23
C TYR A 273 2.03 24.45 -21.25
N ASP A 274 1.78 23.41 -22.05
CA ASP A 274 0.74 23.43 -23.07
C ASP A 274 -0.65 23.67 -22.44
N PHE A 275 -0.92 23.04 -21.29
CA PHE A 275 -2.18 23.20 -20.57
C PHE A 275 -2.36 24.64 -20.12
N ASN A 276 -1.32 25.26 -19.57
CA ASN A 276 -1.36 26.63 -19.13
C ASN A 276 -1.53 27.63 -20.28
N CYS A 277 -0.96 27.37 -21.46
CA CYS A 277 -1.18 28.20 -22.64
C CYS A 277 -2.66 28.24 -23.06
N CYS A 278 -3.42 27.17 -22.82
CA CYS A 278 -4.82 27.08 -23.22
C CYS A 278 -5.80 27.47 -22.10
N TYR A 279 -5.49 27.07 -20.86
CA TYR A 279 -6.42 27.15 -19.73
C TYR A 279 -5.87 27.92 -18.53
N GLY A 280 -4.56 28.13 -18.48
CA GLY A 280 -3.88 28.74 -17.33
C GLY A 280 -4.42 30.14 -17.02
N GLY A 281 -4.56 30.44 -15.74
CA GLY A 281 -5.09 31.74 -15.29
C GLY A 281 -6.61 31.87 -15.41
N ASN A 282 -7.32 30.88 -15.97
CA ASN A 282 -8.77 30.95 -16.10
C ASN A 282 -9.43 30.81 -14.71
N PRO A 283 -10.20 31.81 -14.24
CA PRO A 283 -10.80 31.80 -12.91
C PRO A 283 -11.87 30.71 -12.73
N ALA A 284 -12.44 30.18 -13.82
CA ALA A 284 -13.40 29.09 -13.79
C ALA A 284 -12.77 27.71 -13.53
N LEU A 285 -11.44 27.62 -13.49
CA LEU A 285 -10.76 26.39 -13.10
C LEU A 285 -10.96 26.11 -11.61
N THR A 286 -11.52 24.94 -11.28
CA THR A 286 -11.79 24.55 -9.88
C THR A 286 -11.55 23.07 -9.65
N VAL A 287 -11.09 22.72 -8.46
CA VAL A 287 -10.93 21.32 -8.04
C VAL A 287 -12.17 20.86 -7.28
N LYS A 288 -12.78 19.75 -7.71
CA LYS A 288 -13.90 19.12 -6.98
C LYS A 288 -13.68 17.60 -6.97
N SER A 289 -13.72 17.00 -5.79
CA SER A 289 -13.55 15.55 -5.59
C SER A 289 -12.31 14.95 -6.27
N GLY A 290 -11.20 15.70 -6.30
CA GLY A 290 -9.95 15.26 -6.92
C GLY A 290 -9.86 15.44 -8.44
N ASN A 291 -10.88 16.01 -9.09
CA ASN A 291 -10.89 16.33 -10.52
C ASN A 291 -10.72 17.83 -10.74
N LEU A 292 -10.12 18.22 -11.88
CA LEU A 292 -10.04 19.61 -12.32
C LEU A 292 -11.16 19.92 -13.32
N TYR A 293 -11.95 20.94 -12.99
CA TYR A 293 -13.07 21.40 -13.80
C TYR A 293 -12.76 22.73 -14.46
N LEU A 294 -13.34 22.97 -15.64
CA LEU A 294 -13.56 24.29 -16.21
C LEU A 294 -15.06 24.55 -16.25
N GLY A 295 -15.57 25.36 -15.32
CA GLY A 295 -17.01 25.47 -15.09
C GLY A 295 -17.60 24.13 -14.62
N ASP A 296 -18.43 23.51 -15.46
CA ASP A 296 -19.07 22.22 -15.20
C ASP A 296 -18.41 21.04 -15.93
N GLU A 297 -17.45 21.32 -16.82
CA GLU A 297 -16.75 20.29 -17.59
C GLU A 297 -15.52 19.77 -16.82
N ILE A 298 -15.33 18.45 -16.77
CA ILE A 298 -14.14 17.84 -16.18
C ILE A 298 -13.02 17.85 -17.21
N LEU A 299 -12.03 18.73 -17.05
CA LEU A 299 -10.85 18.72 -17.91
C LEU A 299 -9.89 17.58 -17.58
N ILE A 300 -9.62 17.40 -16.29
CA ILE A 300 -8.75 16.35 -15.76
C ILE A 300 -9.56 15.52 -14.77
N GLY A 301 -9.93 14.31 -15.18
CA GLY A 301 -10.51 13.30 -14.30
C GLY A 301 -9.39 12.47 -13.71
N ALA A 302 -9.31 12.42 -12.39
CA ALA A 302 -8.24 11.73 -11.68
C ALA A 302 -8.74 10.94 -10.46
N GLU A 303 -8.01 9.89 -10.12
CA GLU A 303 -8.24 9.06 -8.96
C GLU A 303 -6.92 8.87 -8.21
N GLN A 304 -6.90 9.19 -6.91
CA GLN A 304 -5.68 9.12 -6.08
C GLN A 304 -4.50 9.88 -6.71
N SER A 305 -4.77 11.10 -7.20
CA SER A 305 -3.82 11.93 -7.96
C SER A 305 -3.39 11.39 -9.32
N ARG A 306 -3.94 10.28 -9.81
CA ARG A 306 -3.57 9.71 -11.11
C ARG A 306 -4.56 10.12 -12.19
N ILE A 307 -4.09 10.64 -13.32
CA ILE A 307 -4.97 11.09 -14.41
C ILE A 307 -5.59 9.87 -15.09
N LYS A 308 -6.91 9.78 -15.05
CA LYS A 308 -7.71 8.70 -15.67
C LYS A 308 -8.30 9.14 -16.99
N THR A 309 -8.75 10.38 -17.10
CA THR A 309 -9.39 10.92 -18.30
C THR A 309 -8.97 12.36 -18.54
N LEU A 310 -8.77 12.71 -19.81
CA LEU A 310 -8.56 14.08 -20.25
C LEU A 310 -9.64 14.47 -21.26
N TYR A 311 -10.31 15.60 -21.01
CA TYR A 311 -11.17 16.27 -21.97
C TYR A 311 -10.69 17.71 -22.12
N LEU A 312 -10.08 18.03 -23.26
CA LEU A 312 -9.35 19.27 -23.47
C LEU A 312 -9.88 19.98 -24.73
N PRO A 313 -11.07 20.61 -24.67
CA PRO A 313 -11.78 21.13 -25.84
C PRO A 313 -11.09 22.30 -26.55
N GLY A 314 -10.30 23.11 -25.84
CA GLY A 314 -9.55 24.25 -26.39
C GLY A 314 -8.06 23.96 -26.67
N PHE A 315 -7.63 22.70 -26.52
CA PHE A 315 -6.21 22.34 -26.53
C PHE A 315 -5.72 22.04 -27.95
N THR A 316 -4.91 22.92 -28.51
CA THR A 316 -4.55 22.90 -29.94
C THR A 316 -3.22 22.21 -30.25
N THR A 317 -2.30 22.16 -29.28
CA THR A 317 -0.94 21.65 -29.48
C THR A 317 -0.50 20.80 -28.30
N MET A 318 0.09 19.64 -28.59
CA MET A 318 0.93 18.89 -27.65
C MET A 318 2.39 19.06 -28.05
N GLY A 319 3.20 19.63 -27.16
CA GLY A 319 4.64 19.75 -27.31
C GLY A 319 5.36 18.39 -27.22
N HIS A 320 6.68 18.41 -27.42
CA HIS A 320 7.49 17.20 -27.31
C HIS A 320 7.36 16.56 -25.92
N GLY A 321 7.22 15.24 -25.86
CA GLY A 321 7.17 14.48 -24.61
C GLY A 321 5.91 14.69 -23.76
N CYS A 322 4.89 15.38 -24.28
CA CYS A 322 3.66 15.66 -23.55
C CYS A 322 2.99 14.36 -23.10
N LEU A 323 2.80 14.20 -21.79
CA LEU A 323 2.25 13.00 -21.15
C LEU A 323 3.05 11.72 -21.48
N PHE A 324 4.38 11.77 -21.38
CA PHE A 324 5.27 10.68 -21.83
C PHE A 324 4.94 9.34 -21.14
N ASN A 325 4.70 9.35 -19.82
CA ASN A 325 4.42 8.18 -18.98
C ASN A 325 3.01 8.23 -18.35
N ALA A 326 1.96 8.35 -19.17
CA ALA A 326 0.57 8.40 -18.71
C ALA A 326 0.02 7.01 -18.33
N GLY A 327 0.57 6.39 -17.29
CA GLY A 327 0.30 5.00 -16.91
C GLY A 327 -1.15 4.67 -16.50
N ALA A 328 -1.89 5.67 -16.01
CA ALA A 328 -3.27 5.51 -15.54
C ALA A 328 -4.34 5.98 -16.52
N LEU A 329 -3.93 6.74 -17.55
CA LEU A 329 -4.83 7.41 -18.49
C LEU A 329 -5.56 6.38 -19.33
N THR A 330 -6.89 6.42 -19.31
CA THR A 330 -7.78 5.50 -20.04
C THR A 330 -8.45 6.16 -21.23
N ARG A 331 -8.71 7.47 -21.16
CA ARG A 331 -9.36 8.22 -22.24
C ARG A 331 -8.70 9.58 -22.45
N PHE A 332 -8.38 9.88 -23.70
CA PHE A 332 -7.88 11.18 -24.13
C PHE A 332 -8.82 11.75 -25.20
N ASP A 333 -9.33 12.96 -24.96
CA ASP A 333 -10.30 13.63 -25.84
C ASP A 333 -9.90 15.10 -25.99
N ALA A 334 -9.41 15.49 -27.17
CA ALA A 334 -8.97 16.85 -27.48
C ALA A 334 -9.45 17.27 -28.88
N PRO A 335 -10.72 17.71 -29.02
CA PRO A 335 -11.33 17.94 -30.32
C PRO A 335 -10.66 19.04 -31.16
N ALA A 336 -10.01 20.02 -30.55
CA ALA A 336 -9.30 21.10 -31.24
C ALA A 336 -7.80 20.83 -31.46
N LEU A 337 -7.28 19.67 -31.05
CA LEU A 337 -5.86 19.35 -31.15
C LEU A 337 -5.45 19.18 -32.62
N THR A 338 -4.55 20.03 -33.12
CA THR A 338 -4.10 20.00 -34.52
C THR A 338 -2.72 19.36 -34.70
N THR A 339 -1.88 19.42 -33.65
CA THR A 339 -0.46 19.03 -33.73
C THR A 339 -0.02 18.30 -32.46
N MET A 340 0.69 17.17 -32.65
CA MET A 340 1.43 16.48 -31.59
C MET A 340 2.93 16.42 -31.93
N GLY A 341 3.78 16.83 -30.99
CA GLY A 341 5.23 16.67 -31.06
C GLY A 341 5.68 15.22 -30.89
N ASN A 342 7.00 14.97 -30.90
CA ASN A 342 7.50 13.59 -30.71
C ASN A 342 7.22 13.09 -29.28
N TYR A 343 7.08 11.77 -29.14
CA TYR A 343 6.93 11.06 -27.87
C TYR A 343 5.71 11.45 -27.02
N CYS A 344 4.71 12.10 -27.60
CA CYS A 344 3.45 12.36 -26.88
C CYS A 344 2.75 11.02 -26.57
N LEU A 345 2.33 10.82 -25.32
CA LEU A 345 1.68 9.57 -24.88
C LEU A 345 2.51 8.30 -25.21
N HIS A 346 3.85 8.37 -25.10
CA HIS A 346 4.76 7.29 -25.50
C HIS A 346 4.65 5.99 -24.67
N ASN A 347 4.11 6.08 -23.47
CA ASN A 347 3.93 4.95 -22.58
C ASN A 347 2.61 5.14 -21.82
N ALA A 348 1.50 4.94 -22.54
CA ALA A 348 0.14 5.02 -22.03
C ALA A 348 -0.55 3.65 -22.08
N PRO A 349 -0.08 2.66 -21.30
CA PRO A 349 -0.51 1.26 -21.43
C PRO A 349 -2.00 1.03 -21.13
N ALA A 350 -2.62 1.90 -20.32
CA ALA A 350 -4.03 1.80 -19.94
C ALA A 350 -4.98 2.57 -20.89
N LEU A 351 -4.46 3.32 -21.87
CA LEU A 351 -5.26 4.15 -22.76
C LEU A 351 -6.09 3.27 -23.68
N THR A 352 -7.41 3.37 -23.64
CA THR A 352 -8.34 2.60 -24.48
C THR A 352 -8.89 3.42 -25.63
N ASP A 353 -9.07 4.72 -25.41
CA ASP A 353 -9.75 5.64 -26.33
C ASP A 353 -8.95 6.93 -26.52
N PHE A 354 -8.54 7.19 -27.76
CA PHE A 354 -7.92 8.43 -28.20
C PHE A 354 -8.82 9.12 -29.23
N ASN A 355 -9.23 10.37 -28.95
CA ASN A 355 -10.08 11.18 -29.81
C ASN A 355 -9.47 12.57 -30.04
N ALA A 356 -9.06 12.84 -31.27
CA ALA A 356 -8.54 14.13 -31.71
C ALA A 356 -8.92 14.38 -33.19
N PRO A 357 -10.20 14.67 -33.48
CA PRO A 357 -10.71 14.79 -34.86
C PRO A 357 -10.02 15.85 -35.72
N ALA A 358 -9.51 16.93 -35.12
CA ALA A 358 -8.79 17.99 -35.84
C ALA A 358 -7.29 17.72 -36.03
N LEU A 359 -6.77 16.58 -35.53
CA LEU A 359 -5.33 16.31 -35.52
C LEU A 359 -4.82 16.08 -36.94
N THR A 360 -3.92 16.96 -37.40
CA THR A 360 -3.38 16.92 -38.76
C THR A 360 -1.97 16.35 -38.83
N THR A 361 -1.17 16.57 -37.77
CA THR A 361 0.24 16.18 -37.72
C THR A 361 0.61 15.52 -36.39
N MET A 362 1.37 14.42 -36.46
CA MET A 362 1.94 13.73 -35.31
C MET A 362 3.44 13.51 -35.52
N GLY A 363 4.23 13.85 -34.51
CA GLY A 363 5.67 13.57 -34.43
C GLY A 363 5.96 12.07 -34.33
N SER A 364 7.22 11.70 -34.12
CA SER A 364 7.64 10.30 -33.99
C SER A 364 7.32 9.73 -32.61
N SER A 365 7.10 8.41 -32.55
CA SER A 365 6.94 7.62 -31.33
C SER A 365 5.75 8.03 -30.44
N CYS A 366 4.75 8.70 -31.00
CA CYS A 366 3.51 9.03 -30.29
C CYS A 366 2.66 7.78 -30.09
N LEU A 367 1.99 7.65 -28.93
CA LEU A 367 1.15 6.48 -28.63
C LEU A 367 1.89 5.14 -28.80
N ARG A 368 3.22 5.15 -28.64
CA ARG A 368 3.99 3.90 -28.52
C ARG A 368 3.55 3.20 -27.22
N ASN A 369 3.62 1.88 -27.17
CA ASN A 369 3.24 1.08 -26.00
C ASN A 369 1.84 1.40 -25.45
N ALA A 370 0.91 1.83 -26.30
CA ALA A 370 -0.49 2.03 -25.94
C ALA A 370 -1.22 0.68 -25.97
N LEU A 371 -0.85 -0.18 -25.02
CA LEU A 371 -1.16 -1.62 -25.03
C LEU A 371 -2.67 -1.91 -25.10
N ALA A 372 -3.47 -1.12 -24.39
CA ALA A 372 -4.93 -1.27 -24.31
C ALA A 372 -5.71 -0.44 -25.35
N LEU A 373 -5.04 0.26 -26.26
CA LEU A 373 -5.70 1.21 -27.17
C LEU A 373 -6.57 0.45 -28.16
N THR A 374 -7.89 0.63 -28.08
CA THR A 374 -8.85 -0.02 -28.97
C THR A 374 -9.38 0.91 -30.05
N ARG A 375 -9.48 2.21 -29.72
CA ARG A 375 -10.00 3.26 -30.59
C ARG A 375 -8.99 4.39 -30.75
N PHE A 376 -8.60 4.63 -32.00
CA PHE A 376 -7.85 5.80 -32.40
C PHE A 376 -8.65 6.60 -33.44
N ASP A 377 -9.08 7.80 -33.05
CA ASP A 377 -9.94 8.69 -33.85
C ASP A 377 -9.23 10.01 -34.16
N ALA A 378 -8.58 10.05 -35.33
CA ALA A 378 -7.91 11.23 -35.87
C ALA A 378 -8.08 11.30 -37.41
N PRO A 379 -9.33 11.45 -37.91
CA PRO A 379 -9.63 11.42 -39.35
C PRO A 379 -8.89 12.48 -40.18
N ALA A 380 -8.55 13.64 -39.60
CA ALA A 380 -7.84 14.71 -40.29
C ALA A 380 -6.31 14.47 -40.41
N LEU A 381 -5.79 13.35 -39.89
CA LEU A 381 -4.34 13.13 -39.82
C LEU A 381 -3.76 12.89 -41.22
N THR A 382 -2.82 13.75 -41.62
CA THR A 382 -2.18 13.71 -42.95
C THR A 382 -0.70 13.33 -42.87
N ALA A 383 -0.05 13.60 -41.74
CA ALA A 383 1.37 13.28 -41.51
C ALA A 383 1.60 12.67 -40.13
N MET A 384 2.39 11.59 -40.09
CA MET A 384 2.76 10.90 -38.85
C MET A 384 4.23 10.46 -38.89
N GLY A 385 4.95 10.69 -37.79
CA GLY A 385 6.34 10.30 -37.62
C GLY A 385 6.54 8.78 -37.45
N SER A 386 7.80 8.37 -37.30
CA SER A 386 8.17 6.95 -37.20
C SER A 386 7.75 6.35 -35.85
N HIS A 387 7.45 5.05 -35.78
CA HIS A 387 7.14 4.30 -34.55
C HIS A 387 5.91 4.79 -33.76
N CYS A 388 5.05 5.60 -34.35
CA CYS A 388 3.75 5.90 -33.74
C CYS A 388 2.87 4.66 -33.70
N LEU A 389 2.08 4.51 -32.64
CA LEU A 389 1.23 3.33 -32.43
C LEU A 389 2.01 2.00 -32.46
N TYR A 390 3.33 2.04 -32.31
CA TYR A 390 4.15 0.85 -32.18
C TYR A 390 3.81 0.17 -30.85
N ASN A 391 3.62 -1.15 -30.89
CA ASN A 391 3.19 -1.93 -29.72
C ASN A 391 1.82 -1.46 -29.16
N ALA A 392 0.83 -1.32 -30.05
CA ALA A 392 -0.58 -1.11 -29.71
C ALA A 392 -1.44 -2.30 -30.19
N PRO A 393 -1.25 -3.51 -29.61
CA PRO A 393 -1.84 -4.75 -30.11
C PRO A 393 -3.37 -4.82 -30.03
N ALA A 394 -4.01 -4.02 -29.16
CA ALA A 394 -5.46 -4.02 -28.99
C ALA A 394 -6.22 -3.15 -30.02
N LEU A 395 -5.50 -2.46 -30.91
CA LEU A 395 -6.10 -1.48 -31.80
C LEU A 395 -6.93 -2.16 -32.90
N THR A 396 -8.25 -2.07 -32.76
CA THR A 396 -9.22 -2.69 -33.67
C THR A 396 -9.95 -1.66 -34.53
N ARG A 397 -10.09 -0.42 -34.04
CA ARG A 397 -10.74 0.68 -34.76
C ARG A 397 -9.74 1.80 -35.03
N PHE A 398 -9.27 1.83 -36.28
CA PHE A 398 -8.45 2.90 -36.83
C PHE A 398 -9.28 3.66 -37.86
N ALA A 399 -9.82 4.83 -37.50
CA ALA A 399 -10.52 5.69 -38.45
C ALA A 399 -9.52 6.11 -39.54
N ARG A 400 -9.69 5.59 -40.77
CA ARG A 400 -8.70 5.61 -41.84
C ARG A 400 -8.28 7.06 -42.17
N PRO A 401 -7.13 7.55 -41.69
CA PRO A 401 -6.72 8.92 -41.95
C PRO A 401 -6.21 9.03 -43.39
N ALA A 402 -6.26 10.24 -43.96
CA ALA A 402 -5.76 10.53 -45.30
C ALA A 402 -4.21 10.58 -45.34
N LEU A 403 -3.54 9.53 -44.86
CA LEU A 403 -2.09 9.45 -44.78
C LEU A 403 -1.49 9.30 -46.19
N SER A 404 -0.60 10.22 -46.58
CA SER A 404 0.10 10.23 -47.88
C SER A 404 0.95 8.98 -48.18
N LYS A 405 1.23 8.12 -47.17
CA LYS A 405 2.06 6.90 -47.27
C LYS A 405 1.44 5.68 -46.57
N THR A 406 0.12 5.52 -46.62
CA THR A 406 -0.68 4.54 -45.85
C THR A 406 -0.17 3.09 -45.91
N ARG A 407 0.32 2.62 -47.07
CA ARG A 407 0.64 1.19 -47.30
C ARG A 407 1.89 0.69 -46.58
N ARG A 408 2.90 1.53 -46.40
CA ARG A 408 4.18 1.16 -45.73
C ARG A 408 4.08 1.28 -44.20
N LEU A 409 3.11 2.07 -43.76
CA LEU A 409 2.94 2.47 -42.38
C LEU A 409 2.09 1.44 -41.60
N LEU A 410 1.03 0.91 -42.22
CA LEU A 410 0.26 -0.24 -41.70
C LEU A 410 1.16 -1.46 -41.45
N LYS A 411 2.04 -1.81 -42.42
CA LYS A 411 3.01 -2.91 -42.26
C LYS A 411 3.99 -2.74 -41.10
N ARG A 412 4.34 -1.50 -40.73
CA ARG A 412 5.26 -1.21 -39.60
C ARG A 412 4.55 -1.19 -38.25
N MET A 413 3.22 -1.07 -38.26
CA MET A 413 2.35 -1.15 -37.09
C MET A 413 1.89 -2.58 -36.79
N GLY A 414 2.30 -3.58 -37.60
CA GLY A 414 1.90 -4.97 -37.44
C GLY A 414 0.51 -5.31 -38.03
N PHE A 415 -0.04 -4.43 -38.88
CA PHE A 415 -1.32 -4.61 -39.59
C PHE A 415 -1.15 -5.03 -41.06
#